data_AF-A0A935VSI6-F1
#
_entry.id   AF-A0A935VSI6-F1
#
_cell.length_a   1.000
_cell.length_b   1.000
_cell.length_c   1.000
_cell.angle_alpha   90.00
_cell.angle_beta   90.00
_cell.angle_gamma   90.00
#
_symmetry.space_group_name_H-M   'P 1'
#
loop_
_entity.id
_entity.type
_entity.pdbx_description
1 polymer ?
#
loop_
_entity_poly.entity_id
_entity_poly.type
_entity_poly.pdbx_seq_one_letter_code
_entity_poly.pdbx_strand_id
1 'polypeptide(L)'
;MKNTDHHKAFLKNNNVLVVFNGPHCYVSASWYNTPAIASTWNYITVHAKGKITFTDEDGTYNAVKKITNKYEEAESNAAFDKLSAEYVRQQIKAIIGFTIEVESMDNVFKLSQNRDEQTKNNIIKHLHASGDEQSKKIAEEMLKRL
;
A
#
# COMPACT_ATOMS: atom_id res chain seq x y z
N MET A 1 10.82 15.30 -3.45
CA MET A 1 11.95 16.28 -3.51
C MET A 1 12.02 16.87 -4.90
N LYS A 2 12.34 18.16 -5.02
CA LYS A 2 12.55 18.79 -6.33
C LYS A 2 13.82 18.24 -7.00
N ASN A 3 13.84 18.23 -8.32
CA ASN A 3 15.01 17.93 -9.17
C ASN A 3 15.65 16.54 -9.04
N THR A 4 14.97 15.58 -8.40
CA THR A 4 15.37 14.17 -8.45
C THR A 4 15.06 13.55 -9.81
N ASP A 5 15.61 12.36 -10.08
CA ASP A 5 15.41 11.67 -11.37
C ASP A 5 13.92 11.35 -11.61
N HIS A 6 13.20 10.89 -10.59
CA HIS A 6 11.74 10.69 -10.69
C HIS A 6 11.00 11.99 -11.00
N HIS A 7 11.32 13.09 -10.33
CA HIS A 7 10.69 14.40 -10.60
C HIS A 7 10.92 14.81 -12.06
N LYS A 8 12.16 14.73 -12.55
CA LYS A 8 12.51 15.04 -13.95
C LYS A 8 11.83 14.11 -14.95
N ALA A 9 11.72 12.82 -14.63
CA ALA A 9 11.04 11.84 -15.48
C ALA A 9 9.54 12.17 -15.62
N PHE A 10 8.87 12.48 -14.51
CA PHE A 10 7.44 12.78 -14.52
C PHE A 10 7.09 14.14 -15.15
N LEU A 11 8.03 15.09 -15.19
CA LEU A 11 7.88 16.30 -16.00
C LEU A 11 7.88 16.01 -17.52
N LYS A 12 8.50 14.92 -17.96
CA LYS A 12 8.53 14.50 -19.37
C LYS A 12 7.40 13.55 -19.73
N ASN A 13 6.97 12.71 -18.79
CA ASN A 13 5.87 11.77 -18.97
C ASN A 13 5.06 11.70 -17.67
N ASN A 14 3.85 12.25 -17.70
CA ASN A 14 2.99 12.31 -16.51
C ASN A 14 2.15 11.05 -16.29
N ASN A 15 2.28 10.02 -17.12
CA ASN A 15 1.59 8.75 -16.89
C ASN A 15 2.26 7.99 -15.74
N VAL A 16 1.46 7.56 -14.77
CA VAL A 16 1.92 6.89 -13.56
C VAL A 16 1.11 5.63 -13.26
N LEU A 17 1.77 4.68 -12.58
CA LEU A 17 1.13 3.54 -11.95
C LEU A 17 1.45 3.58 -10.46
N VAL A 18 0.41 3.67 -9.62
CA VAL A 18 0.51 3.57 -8.18
C VAL A 18 0.16 2.14 -7.77
N VAL A 19 1.08 1.49 -7.06
CA VAL A 19 0.92 0.10 -6.58
C VAL A 19 0.70 0.12 -5.08
N PHE A 20 -0.50 -0.29 -4.65
CA PHE A 20 -0.84 -0.49 -3.24
C PHE A 20 -0.70 -1.97 -2.90
N ASN A 21 0.32 -2.30 -2.12
CA ASN A 21 0.58 -3.67 -1.67
C ASN A 21 -0.18 -3.96 -0.38
N GLY A 22 -1.05 -4.96 -0.42
CA GLY A 22 -1.66 -5.55 0.77
C GLY A 22 -0.79 -6.69 1.34
N PRO A 23 -1.34 -7.48 2.29
CA PRO A 23 -0.62 -8.61 2.84
C PRO A 23 -0.33 -9.68 1.79
N HIS A 24 0.72 -10.46 2.01
CA HIS A 24 1.14 -11.55 1.12
C HIS A 24 1.96 -12.62 1.87
N CYS A 25 1.83 -13.89 1.47
CA CYS A 25 2.59 -14.97 2.11
C CYS A 25 2.75 -16.21 1.22
N TYR A 26 3.73 -17.04 1.57
CA TYR A 26 3.90 -18.37 0.98
C TYR A 26 2.88 -19.35 1.51
N VAL A 27 2.32 -20.13 0.60
CA VAL A 27 1.38 -21.20 0.89
C VAL A 27 2.02 -22.51 0.44
N SER A 28 2.43 -23.32 1.41
CA SER A 28 3.05 -24.61 1.15
C SER A 28 2.01 -25.60 0.65
N ALA A 29 2.33 -26.33 -0.42
CA ALA A 29 1.53 -27.46 -0.87
C ALA A 29 1.50 -28.62 0.13
N SER A 30 2.40 -28.66 1.12
CA SER A 30 2.36 -29.64 2.21
C SER A 30 1.11 -29.51 3.09
N TRP A 31 0.35 -28.42 2.98
CA TRP A 31 -0.90 -28.19 3.71
C TRP A 31 -2.13 -28.69 2.93
N TYR A 32 -1.93 -29.15 1.70
CA TYR A 32 -2.99 -29.62 0.83
C TYR A 32 -3.19 -31.12 1.03
N ASN A 33 -4.43 -31.60 0.86
CA ASN A 33 -4.71 -33.03 0.90
C ASN A 33 -4.41 -33.73 -0.44
N THR A 34 -4.33 -32.97 -1.53
CA THR A 34 -4.13 -33.51 -2.88
C THR A 34 -2.64 -33.60 -3.21
N PRO A 35 -2.13 -34.78 -3.61
CA PRO A 35 -0.72 -34.95 -3.97
C PRO A 35 -0.39 -34.24 -5.29
N ALA A 36 0.92 -34.01 -5.53
CA ALA A 36 1.46 -33.48 -6.79
C ALA A 36 0.95 -32.09 -7.21
N ILE A 37 0.64 -31.22 -6.25
CA ILE A 37 0.28 -29.82 -6.51
C ILE A 37 1.42 -28.90 -6.09
N ALA A 38 1.68 -27.86 -6.88
CA ALA A 38 2.69 -26.85 -6.55
C ALA A 38 2.23 -25.89 -5.44
N SER A 39 3.17 -25.49 -4.60
CA SER A 39 3.01 -24.38 -3.66
C SER A 39 2.79 -23.05 -4.39
N THR A 40 2.34 -22.02 -3.67
CA THR A 40 2.08 -20.72 -4.30
C THR A 40 2.31 -19.54 -3.35
N TRP A 41 2.05 -18.34 -3.87
CA TRP A 41 2.05 -17.09 -3.11
C TRP A 41 0.63 -16.53 -3.11
N ASN A 42 0.06 -16.34 -1.91
CA ASN A 42 -1.16 -15.56 -1.74
C ASN A 42 -0.77 -14.09 -1.54
N TYR A 43 -1.51 -13.17 -2.14
CA TYR A 43 -1.26 -11.73 -2.04
C TYR A 43 -2.49 -10.91 -2.41
N ILE A 44 -2.50 -9.66 -1.95
CA ILE A 44 -3.49 -8.64 -2.27
C ILE A 44 -2.75 -7.44 -2.86
N THR A 45 -3.16 -6.97 -4.04
CA THR A 45 -2.62 -5.73 -4.62
C THR A 45 -3.72 -4.95 -5.35
N VAL A 46 -3.59 -3.64 -5.36
CA VAL A 46 -4.39 -2.71 -6.17
C VAL A 46 -3.45 -1.81 -6.94
N HIS A 47 -3.64 -1.72 -8.25
CA HIS A 47 -2.88 -0.89 -9.17
C HIS A 47 -3.78 0.23 -9.69
N ALA A 48 -3.42 1.49 -9.43
CA ALA A 48 -4.11 2.65 -9.96
C ALA A 48 -3.26 3.31 -11.06
N LYS A 49 -3.79 3.34 -12.29
CA LYS A 49 -3.18 4.04 -13.42
C LYS A 49 -3.78 5.45 -13.51
N GLY A 50 -2.96 6.42 -13.86
CA GLY A 50 -3.44 7.79 -13.99
C GLY A 50 -2.38 8.78 -14.39
N LYS A 51 -2.69 10.06 -14.19
CA LYS A 51 -1.81 11.18 -14.53
C LYS A 51 -1.40 11.99 -13.32
N ILE A 52 -0.10 12.19 -13.15
CA ILE A 52 0.48 13.01 -12.09
C ILE A 52 0.48 14.50 -12.48
N THR A 53 0.12 15.37 -11.55
CA THR A 53 0.28 16.83 -11.66
C THR A 53 1.01 17.35 -10.43
N PHE A 54 2.10 18.08 -10.62
CA PHE A 54 2.81 18.72 -9.52
C PHE A 54 2.04 19.94 -9.00
N THR A 55 2.03 20.13 -7.68
CA THR A 55 1.38 21.28 -7.04
C THR A 55 2.35 22.44 -6.87
N ASP A 56 1.80 23.62 -6.62
CA ASP A 56 2.56 24.78 -6.12
C ASP A 56 2.93 24.62 -4.63
N GLU A 57 3.48 25.68 -4.02
CA GLU A 57 3.88 25.67 -2.62
C GLU A 57 2.69 25.49 -1.67
N ASP A 58 1.54 26.11 -1.96
CA ASP A 58 0.33 26.00 -1.14
C ASP A 58 -0.29 24.60 -1.22
N GLY A 59 -0.34 24.00 -2.42
CA GLY A 59 -0.77 22.62 -2.58
C GLY A 59 0.19 21.64 -1.89
N THR A 60 1.49 21.92 -1.93
CA THR A 60 2.50 21.13 -1.20
C THR A 60 2.30 21.26 0.31
N TYR A 61 2.08 22.47 0.82
CA TYR A 61 1.76 22.74 2.22
C TYR A 61 0.55 21.92 2.68
N ASN A 62 -0.54 21.99 1.93
CA ASN A 62 -1.78 21.31 2.25
C ASN A 62 -1.63 19.78 2.22
N ALA A 63 -0.85 19.24 1.27
CA ALA A 63 -0.56 17.81 1.20
C ALA A 63 0.24 17.33 2.42
N VAL A 64 1.27 18.08 2.84
CA VAL A 64 2.06 17.76 4.04
C VAL A 64 1.17 17.83 5.28
N LYS A 65 0.40 18.91 5.47
CA LYS A 65 -0.54 19.04 6.60
C LYS A 65 -1.51 17.87 6.66
N LYS A 66 -2.08 17.46 5.53
CA LYS A 66 -3.01 16.32 5.45
C LYS A 66 -2.35 14.99 5.83
N ILE A 67 -1.11 14.76 5.40
CA ILE A 67 -0.34 13.56 5.77
C ILE A 67 -0.02 13.58 7.26
N THR A 68 0.49 14.69 7.80
CA THR A 68 0.80 14.79 9.23
C THR A 68 -0.45 14.55 10.07
N ASN A 69 -1.57 15.20 9.77
CA ASN A 69 -2.83 15.01 10.49
C ASN A 69 -3.44 13.62 10.33
N LYS A 70 -3.00 12.83 9.35
CA LYS A 70 -3.44 11.45 9.17
C LYS A 70 -2.71 10.48 10.10
N TYR A 71 -1.48 10.80 10.48
CA TYR A 71 -0.59 9.91 11.25
C TYR A 71 -0.26 10.42 12.64
N GLU A 72 -0.46 11.71 12.91
CA GLU A 72 -0.28 12.33 14.21
C GLU A 72 -1.62 12.75 14.79
N GLU A 73 -1.83 12.44 16.07
CA GLU A 73 -2.94 13.00 16.85
C GLU A 73 -2.72 14.50 17.11
N ALA A 74 -3.79 15.25 17.32
CA ALA A 74 -3.73 16.71 17.48
C ALA A 74 -2.88 17.14 18.71
N GLU A 75 -2.86 16.33 19.75
CA GLU A 75 -2.11 16.55 20.98
C GLU A 75 -0.63 16.15 20.86
N SER A 76 -0.23 15.46 19.80
CA SER A 76 1.17 15.08 19.56
C SER A 76 2.05 16.32 19.48
N ASN A 77 3.31 16.23 19.94
CA ASN A 77 4.29 17.30 19.71
C ASN A 77 4.75 17.38 18.25
N ALA A 78 4.47 16.33 17.47
CA ALA A 78 4.70 16.29 16.03
C ALA A 78 3.47 16.74 15.20
N ALA A 79 2.38 17.14 15.86
CA ALA A 79 1.21 17.68 15.17
C ALA A 79 1.60 18.90 14.33
N PHE A 80 1.04 18.98 13.11
CA PHE A 80 1.44 19.98 12.13
C PHE A 80 1.31 21.42 12.65
N ASP A 81 0.22 21.70 13.38
CA ASP A 81 -0.07 23.03 13.91
C ASP A 81 0.83 23.43 15.10
N LYS A 82 1.63 22.50 15.63
CA LYS A 82 2.68 22.80 16.64
C LYS A 82 4.05 23.07 16.03
N LEU A 83 4.22 22.86 14.73
CA LEU A 83 5.46 23.22 14.03
C LEU A 83 5.53 24.73 13.81
N SER A 84 6.73 25.31 13.89
CA SER A 84 6.87 26.74 13.60
C SER A 84 6.62 27.02 12.12
N ALA A 85 5.90 28.11 11.83
CA ALA A 85 5.58 28.49 10.45
C ALA A 85 6.84 28.73 9.60
N GLU A 86 7.91 29.25 10.21
CA GLU A 86 9.20 29.44 9.55
C GLU A 86 9.82 28.10 9.13
N TYR A 87 9.86 27.13 10.05
CA TYR A 87 10.38 25.80 9.76
C TYR A 87 9.61 25.14 8.62
N VAL A 88 8.27 25.13 8.69
CA VAL A 88 7.41 24.54 7.66
C VAL A 88 7.64 25.18 6.29
N ARG A 89 7.68 26.51 6.22
CA ARG A 89 7.95 27.23 4.95
C ARG A 89 9.31 26.89 4.37
N GLN A 90 10.36 26.79 5.20
CA GLN A 90 11.69 26.42 4.72
C GLN A 90 11.71 24.99 4.16
N GLN A 91 11.08 24.03 4.84
CA GLN A 91 11.05 22.63 4.38
C GLN A 91 10.23 22.45 3.09
N ILE A 92 9.10 23.14 2.96
CA ILE A 92 8.24 23.03 1.76
C ILE A 92 8.99 23.45 0.50
N LYS A 93 9.87 24.45 0.58
CA LYS A 93 10.68 24.87 -0.58
C LYS A 93 11.56 23.77 -1.15
N ALA A 94 11.98 22.80 -0.34
CA ALA A 94 12.83 21.68 -0.75
C ALA A 94 12.06 20.50 -1.39
N ILE A 95 10.74 20.45 -1.19
CA ILE A 95 9.88 19.37 -1.70
C ILE A 95 8.85 19.92 -2.69
N ILE A 96 8.16 19.01 -3.38
CA ILE A 96 7.09 19.36 -4.29
C ILE A 96 5.99 18.33 -4.11
N GLY A 97 4.78 18.81 -3.83
CA GLY A 97 3.58 18.00 -3.76
C GLY A 97 3.12 17.63 -5.17
N PHE A 98 2.24 16.64 -5.23
CA PHE A 98 1.60 16.24 -6.47
C PHE A 98 0.25 15.60 -6.19
N THR A 99 -0.62 15.65 -7.19
CA THR A 99 -1.87 14.89 -7.24
C THR A 99 -1.77 13.85 -8.35
N ILE A 100 -2.54 12.78 -8.24
CA ILE A 100 -2.71 11.79 -9.31
C ILE A 100 -4.21 11.68 -9.58
N GLU A 101 -4.61 12.03 -10.79
CA GLU A 101 -5.95 11.76 -11.30
C GLU A 101 -6.00 10.30 -11.75
N VAL A 102 -6.76 9.47 -11.04
CA VAL A 102 -6.88 8.04 -11.33
C VAL A 102 -7.82 7.84 -12.51
N GLU A 103 -7.30 7.24 -13.58
CA GLU A 103 -8.05 6.97 -14.81
C GLU A 103 -8.59 5.53 -14.83
N SER A 104 -7.86 4.58 -14.25
CA SER A 104 -8.32 3.20 -14.12
C SER A 104 -7.70 2.49 -12.91
N MET A 105 -8.36 1.44 -12.43
CA MET A 105 -7.86 0.59 -11.35
C MET A 105 -7.96 -0.88 -11.72
N ASP A 106 -6.88 -1.62 -11.46
CA ASP A 106 -6.81 -3.07 -11.55
C ASP A 106 -6.52 -3.63 -10.14
N ASN A 107 -6.97 -4.85 -9.83
CA ASN A 107 -6.66 -5.50 -8.56
C ASN A 107 -6.42 -7.00 -8.72
N VAL A 108 -5.69 -7.59 -7.78
CA VAL A 108 -5.53 -9.04 -7.67
C VAL A 108 -5.61 -9.46 -6.21
N PHE A 109 -6.59 -10.30 -5.91
CA PHE A 109 -6.74 -10.97 -4.62
C PHE A 109 -6.56 -12.48 -4.83
N LYS A 110 -5.31 -12.94 -4.71
CA LYS A 110 -4.97 -14.35 -4.80
C LYS A 110 -4.92 -14.93 -3.39
N LEU A 111 -5.99 -15.64 -3.02
CA LEU A 111 -6.25 -16.09 -1.65
C LEU A 111 -6.59 -17.59 -1.62
N SER A 112 -6.07 -18.37 -2.58
CA SER A 112 -6.37 -19.81 -2.72
C SER A 112 -7.87 -20.14 -2.81
N GLN A 113 -8.67 -19.21 -3.35
CA GLN A 113 -10.13 -19.29 -3.45
C GLN A 113 -10.62 -20.48 -4.30
N ASN A 114 -9.77 -21.00 -5.19
CA ASN A 114 -10.05 -22.13 -6.08
C ASN A 114 -9.78 -23.51 -5.45
N ARG A 115 -9.39 -23.56 -4.17
CA ARG A 115 -9.20 -24.82 -3.42
C ARG A 115 -10.53 -25.31 -2.83
N ASP A 116 -10.58 -26.58 -2.46
CA ASP A 116 -11.69 -27.13 -1.66
C ASP A 116 -11.70 -26.55 -0.23
N GLU A 117 -12.83 -26.65 0.45
CA GLU A 117 -13.03 -26.07 1.79
C GLU A 117 -12.04 -26.61 2.83
N GLN A 118 -11.73 -27.92 2.79
CA GLN A 118 -10.81 -28.53 3.73
C GLN A 118 -9.39 -27.96 3.55
N THR A 119 -8.93 -27.84 2.30
CA THR A 119 -7.65 -27.22 1.97
C THR A 119 -7.62 -25.76 2.38
N LYS A 120 -8.69 -24.97 2.15
CA LYS A 120 -8.76 -23.58 2.63
C LYS A 120 -8.61 -23.50 4.15
N ASN A 121 -9.34 -24.34 4.89
CA ASN A 121 -9.28 -24.39 6.35
C ASN A 121 -7.89 -24.78 6.87
N ASN A 122 -7.22 -25.75 6.22
CA ASN A 122 -5.85 -26.13 6.56
C ASN A 122 -4.86 -24.98 6.34
N ILE A 123 -4.96 -24.29 5.20
CA ILE A 123 -4.12 -23.11 4.90
C ILE A 123 -4.32 -22.05 5.99
N ILE A 124 -5.58 -21.68 6.29
CA ILE A 124 -5.90 -20.68 7.32
C ILE A 124 -5.31 -21.06 8.67
N LYS A 125 -5.46 -22.34 9.09
CA LYS A 125 -4.91 -22.85 10.36
C LYS A 125 -3.38 -22.70 10.40
N HIS A 126 -2.67 -23.10 9.35
CA HIS A 126 -1.21 -23.00 9.29
C HIS A 126 -0.73 -21.55 9.28
N LEU A 127 -1.41 -20.67 8.54
CA LEU A 127 -1.03 -19.25 8.44
C LEU A 127 -1.26 -18.50 9.75
N HIS A 128 -2.37 -18.76 10.47
CA HIS A 128 -2.61 -18.18 11.80
C HIS A 128 -1.59 -18.64 12.84
N ALA A 129 -1.20 -19.91 12.79
CA ALA A 129 -0.19 -20.49 13.68
C ALA A 129 1.24 -20.04 13.35
N SER A 130 1.47 -19.39 12.20
CA SER A 130 2.79 -18.90 11.83
C SER A 130 3.23 -17.74 12.73
N GLY A 131 4.54 -17.55 12.88
CA GLY A 131 5.12 -16.38 13.56
C GLY A 131 5.10 -15.09 12.72
N ASP A 132 4.72 -15.17 11.44
CA ASP A 132 4.76 -14.06 10.48
C ASP A 132 3.44 -13.28 10.44
N GLU A 133 3.52 -11.95 10.56
CA GLU A 133 2.35 -11.06 10.59
C GLU A 133 1.60 -11.04 9.25
N GLN A 134 2.33 -11.12 8.13
CA GLN A 134 1.72 -11.10 6.80
C GLN A 134 0.87 -12.34 6.56
N SER A 135 1.38 -13.50 6.98
CA SER A 135 0.65 -14.78 6.96
C SER A 135 -0.64 -14.71 7.77
N LYS A 136 -0.59 -14.15 8.98
CA LYS A 136 -1.80 -13.95 9.81
C LYS A 136 -2.83 -13.05 9.14
N LYS A 137 -2.40 -11.92 8.55
CA LYS A 137 -3.28 -11.03 7.79
C LYS A 137 -3.88 -11.71 6.55
N ILE A 138 -3.13 -12.54 5.83
CA ILE A 138 -3.68 -13.35 4.74
C ILE A 138 -4.75 -14.32 5.27
N ALA A 139 -4.52 -14.98 6.40
CA ALA A 139 -5.50 -15.88 6.99
C ALA A 139 -6.82 -15.16 7.35
N GLU A 140 -6.73 -13.95 7.92
CA GLU A 140 -7.89 -13.08 8.19
C GLU A 140 -8.62 -12.70 6.90
N GLU A 141 -7.90 -12.36 5.83
CA GLU A 141 -8.50 -12.03 4.54
C GLU A 141 -9.15 -13.25 3.86
N MET A 142 -8.60 -14.44 4.04
CA MET A 142 -9.23 -15.69 3.61
C MET A 142 -10.52 -15.97 4.38
N LEU A 143 -10.52 -15.80 5.72
CA LEU A 143 -11.69 -16.00 6.58
C LEU A 143 -12.88 -15.10 6.22
N LYS A 144 -12.62 -13.84 5.85
CA LYS A 144 -13.67 -12.89 5.43
C LYS A 144 -14.41 -13.29 4.14
N ARG A 145 -13.90 -14.29 3.41
CA ARG A 145 -14.36 -14.67 2.06
C ARG A 145 -14.71 -16.16 1.95
N LEU A 146 -14.84 -16.86 3.08
CA LEU A 146 -15.38 -18.22 3.12
C LEU A 146 -16.90 -18.21 2.92
#